data_AF-A0A5B9WGH3-F1
#
_entry.id   AF-A0A5B9WGH3-F1
#
_cell.length_a   1.000
_cell.length_b   1.000
_cell.length_c   1.000
_cell.angle_alpha   90.00
_cell.angle_beta   90.00
_cell.angle_gamma   90.00
#
_symmetry.space_group_name_H-M   'P 1'
#
loop_
_entity.id
_entity.type
_entity.pdbx_description
1 polymer ?
#
loop_
_entity_poly.entity_id
_entity_poly.type
_entity_poly.pdbx_seq_one_letter_code
_entity_poly.pdbx_strand_id
1 'polypeptide(L)'
;MAHKNNTSTQPPLHPAPLSTRMLQGAGIALIAITVFLVGAGEGDPAWPTFWMLRPLIIVPLAGAAGGGFYYFMDHLRYQGGWRKVLAILLSLIVYIIGLWLGTVLGLDGTWWD
;
A
#
# COMPACT_ATOMS: atom_id res chain seq x y z
N MET A 1 12.91 -50.09 -14.36
CA MET A 1 13.59 -48.78 -14.43
C MET A 1 12.60 -47.73 -13.96
N ALA A 2 12.80 -47.14 -12.78
CA ALA A 2 11.88 -46.17 -12.19
C ALA A 2 12.28 -44.74 -12.59
N HIS A 3 11.38 -44.03 -13.27
CA HIS A 3 11.53 -42.62 -13.62
C HIS A 3 11.46 -41.79 -12.33
N LYS A 4 12.56 -41.10 -11.99
CA LYS A 4 12.68 -40.28 -10.79
C LYS A 4 12.25 -38.86 -11.16
N ASN A 5 11.05 -38.47 -10.74
CA ASN A 5 10.46 -37.17 -11.05
C ASN A 5 11.21 -36.09 -10.25
N ASN A 6 12.11 -35.40 -10.93
CA ASN A 6 12.86 -34.24 -10.45
C ASN A 6 11.97 -32.99 -10.47
N THR A 7 11.04 -32.92 -9.52
CA THR A 7 10.33 -31.69 -9.17
C THR A 7 11.37 -30.68 -8.68
N SER A 8 11.78 -29.80 -9.58
CA SER A 8 12.70 -28.72 -9.30
C SER A 8 11.97 -27.74 -8.37
N THR A 9 12.27 -27.80 -7.08
CA THR A 9 11.90 -26.75 -6.12
C THR A 9 12.71 -25.51 -6.44
N GLN A 10 12.28 -24.77 -7.48
CA GLN A 10 12.78 -23.42 -7.69
C GLN A 10 12.42 -22.62 -6.43
N PRO A 11 13.39 -21.94 -5.77
CA PRO A 11 13.08 -21.07 -4.67
C PRO A 11 12.06 -20.03 -5.16
N PRO A 12 10.98 -19.77 -4.40
CA PRO A 12 9.94 -18.87 -4.84
C PRO A 12 10.56 -17.50 -5.14
N LEU A 13 10.36 -16.99 -6.37
CA LEU A 13 10.83 -15.68 -6.81
C LEU A 13 10.33 -14.54 -5.89
N HIS A 14 9.23 -14.77 -5.19
CA HIS A 14 8.68 -13.87 -4.18
C HIS A 14 8.66 -14.55 -2.81
N PRO A 15 9.38 -14.04 -1.80
CA PRO A 15 9.47 -14.66 -0.48
C PRO A 15 8.19 -14.57 0.36
N ALA A 16 7.23 -13.72 -0.02
CA ALA A 16 5.93 -13.59 0.63
C ALA A 16 4.83 -13.37 -0.42
N PRO A 17 3.61 -13.89 -0.25
CA PRO A 17 2.53 -13.74 -1.24
C PRO A 17 2.07 -12.28 -1.40
N LEU A 18 1.56 -11.96 -2.59
CA LEU A 18 1.06 -10.62 -2.94
C LEU A 18 0.04 -10.08 -1.93
N SER A 19 -0.89 -10.92 -1.50
CA SER A 19 -1.93 -10.56 -0.53
C SER A 19 -1.35 -10.09 0.80
N THR A 20 -0.25 -10.69 1.28
CA THR A 20 0.43 -10.25 2.51
C THR A 20 1.02 -8.86 2.35
N ARG A 21 1.60 -8.54 1.19
CA ARG A 21 2.18 -7.20 0.93
C ARG A 21 1.10 -6.13 0.78
N MET A 22 0.01 -6.46 0.09
CA MET A 22 -1.16 -5.59 0.02
C MET A 22 -1.77 -5.35 1.39
N LEU A 23 -1.90 -6.40 2.22
CA LEU A 23 -2.44 -6.26 3.58
C LEU A 23 -1.53 -5.42 4.49
N GLN A 24 -0.20 -5.56 4.37
CA GLN A 24 0.76 -4.70 5.07
C GLN A 24 0.59 -3.23 4.65
N GLY A 25 0.53 -2.97 3.34
CA GLY A 25 0.35 -1.63 2.81
C GLY A 25 -0.98 -1.00 3.21
N ALA A 26 -2.06 -1.79 3.20
CA ALA A 26 -3.38 -1.37 3.65
C ALA A 26 -3.42 -1.09 5.15
N GLY A 27 -2.80 -1.96 5.97
CA GLY A 27 -2.74 -1.80 7.43
C GLY A 27 -1.97 -0.56 7.85
N ILE A 28 -0.81 -0.29 7.23
CA ILE A 28 -0.03 0.94 7.48
C ILE A 28 -0.86 2.17 7.11
N ALA A 29 -1.51 2.15 5.94
CA ALA A 29 -2.35 3.25 5.47
C ALA A 29 -3.57 3.47 6.38
N LEU A 30 -4.21 2.40 6.85
CA LEU A 30 -5.34 2.45 7.76
C LEU A 30 -4.96 3.07 9.10
N ILE A 31 -3.82 2.66 9.68
CA ILE A 31 -3.31 3.25 10.92
C ILE A 31 -3.03 4.74 10.71
N ALA A 32 -2.35 5.10 9.62
CA ALA A 32 -2.03 6.49 9.31
C ALA A 32 -3.28 7.37 9.18
N ILE A 33 -4.30 6.92 8.42
CA ILE A 33 -5.53 7.70 8.25
C ILE A 33 -6.35 7.74 9.54
N THR A 34 -6.37 6.67 10.33
CA THR A 34 -7.08 6.66 11.62
C THR A 34 -6.45 7.66 12.59
N VAL A 35 -5.13 7.70 12.70
CA VAL A 35 -4.42 8.71 13.53
C VAL A 35 -4.76 10.12 13.06
N PHE A 36 -4.78 10.35 11.75
CA PHE A 36 -5.15 11.64 11.18
C PHE A 36 -6.59 12.05 11.52
N LEU A 37 -7.55 11.13 11.37
CA LEU A 37 -8.97 11.38 11.67
C LEU A 37 -9.24 11.60 13.16
N VAL A 38 -8.56 10.87 14.04
CA VAL A 38 -8.64 11.10 15.50
C VAL A 38 -8.09 12.49 15.85
N GLY A 39 -7.00 12.91 15.18
CA GLY A 39 -6.45 14.26 15.33
C GLY A 39 -7.39 15.37 14.86
N ALA A 40 -8.32 15.07 13.95
CA ALA A 40 -9.31 16.02 13.44
C ALA A 40 -10.50 16.26 14.40
N GLY A 41 -10.68 15.42 15.43
CA GLY A 41 -11.73 15.60 16.45
C GLY A 41 -13.15 15.40 15.92
N GLU A 42 -14.10 16.20 16.40
CA GLU A 42 -15.54 16.09 16.06
C GLU A 42 -15.87 16.50 14.61
N GLY A 43 -14.93 17.16 13.92
CA GLY A 43 -15.11 17.68 12.57
C GLY A 43 -15.98 18.93 12.50
N ASP A 44 -15.94 19.63 11.37
CA ASP A 44 -16.74 20.83 11.17
C ASP A 44 -18.23 20.46 10.99
N PRO A 45 -19.19 21.16 11.63
CA PRO A 45 -20.62 20.95 11.41
C PRO A 45 -21.08 21.09 9.96
N ALA A 46 -20.30 21.77 9.11
CA ALA A 46 -20.56 21.90 7.68
C ALA A 46 -20.20 20.65 6.87
N TRP A 47 -19.42 19.72 7.44
CA TRP A 47 -19.01 18.49 6.75
C TRP A 47 -20.16 17.47 6.68
N PRO A 48 -20.15 16.57 5.69
CA PRO A 48 -21.13 15.49 5.61
C PRO A 48 -21.12 14.59 6.84
N THR A 49 -22.27 14.07 7.29
CA THR A 49 -22.36 13.19 8.49
C THR A 49 -21.42 11.98 8.45
N PHE A 50 -21.13 11.45 7.25
CA PHE A 50 -20.23 10.30 7.05
C PHE A 50 -18.88 10.71 6.43
N TRP A 51 -18.40 11.92 6.71
CA TRP A 51 -17.16 12.46 6.14
C TRP A 51 -15.94 11.56 6.39
N MET A 52 -15.88 10.86 7.53
CA MET A 52 -14.79 9.93 7.87
C MET A 52 -14.82 8.62 7.06
N LEU A 53 -15.94 8.25 6.44
CA LEU A 53 -16.09 6.95 5.77
C LEU A 53 -15.26 6.86 4.49
N ARG A 54 -15.28 7.92 3.68
CA ARG A 54 -14.49 8.01 2.44
C ARG A 54 -12.99 7.80 2.67
N PRO A 55 -12.31 8.54 3.58
CA PRO A 55 -10.88 8.38 3.80
C PRO A 55 -10.54 7.02 4.42
N LEU A 56 -11.40 6.45 5.28
CA LEU A 56 -11.21 5.11 5.86
C LEU A 56 -11.27 3.97 4.84
N ILE A 57 -11.83 4.20 3.65
CA ILE A 57 -11.88 3.20 2.57
C ILE A 57 -10.83 3.51 1.50
N ILE A 58 -10.78 4.75 1.01
CA ILE A 58 -9.92 5.13 -0.11
C ILE A 58 -8.43 5.05 0.27
N VAL A 59 -8.06 5.52 1.47
CA VAL A 59 -6.64 5.54 1.88
C VAL A 59 -6.08 4.13 2.08
N PRO A 60 -6.76 3.18 2.75
CA PRO A 60 -6.29 1.79 2.83
C PRO A 60 -6.22 1.09 1.47
N LEU A 61 -7.15 1.39 0.54
CA LEU A 61 -7.08 0.86 -0.82
C LEU A 61 -5.84 1.38 -1.58
N ALA A 62 -5.54 2.67 -1.45
CA ALA A 62 -4.31 3.25 -2.00
C ALA A 62 -3.06 2.62 -1.36
N GLY A 63 -3.08 2.40 -0.05
CA GLY A 63 -2.04 1.67 0.67
C GLY A 63 -1.85 0.23 0.18
N ALA A 64 -2.95 -0.48 -0.05
CA ALA A 64 -2.94 -1.84 -0.60
C ALA A 64 -2.31 -1.87 -2.00
N ALA A 65 -2.66 -0.91 -2.86
CA ALA A 65 -2.09 -0.76 -4.19
C ALA A 65 -0.58 -0.51 -4.15
N GLY A 66 -0.11 0.36 -3.24
CA GLY A 66 1.32 0.60 -3.04
C GLY A 66 2.08 -0.61 -2.49
N GLY A 67 1.46 -1.39 -1.60
CA GLY A 67 1.99 -2.69 -1.15
C GLY A 67 2.07 -3.73 -2.28
N GLY A 68 1.08 -3.75 -3.18
CA GLY A 68 1.10 -4.56 -4.39
C GLY A 68 2.17 -4.12 -5.38
N PHE A 69 2.33 -2.82 -5.60
CA PHE A 69 3.39 -2.25 -6.43
C PHE A 69 4.78 -2.65 -5.91
N TYR A 70 5.00 -2.59 -4.60
CA TYR A 70 6.23 -3.07 -3.97
C TYR A 70 6.51 -4.56 -4.24
N TYR A 71 5.48 -5.40 -4.26
CA TYR A 71 5.61 -6.82 -4.62
C TYR A 71 6.05 -7.00 -6.07
N PHE A 72 5.49 -6.24 -7.03
CA PHE A 72 5.89 -6.34 -8.44
C PHE A 72 7.33 -5.86 -8.71
N MET A 73 7.88 -4.98 -7.87
CA MET A 73 9.29 -4.58 -7.97
C MET A 73 10.28 -5.65 -7.55
N ASP A 74 9.84 -6.78 -6.99
CA ASP A 74 10.76 -7.80 -6.47
C ASP A 74 11.62 -8.40 -7.59
N HIS A 75 11.10 -8.47 -8.83
CA HIS A 75 11.89 -8.87 -10.00
C HIS A 75 13.08 -7.93 -10.26
N LEU A 76 12.89 -6.61 -10.11
CA LEU A 76 13.96 -5.62 -10.26
C LEU A 76 14.95 -5.68 -9.09
N ARG A 77 14.47 -6.12 -7.91
CA ARG A 77 15.27 -6.30 -6.71
C ARG A 77 16.14 -7.56 -6.76
N TYR A 78 15.65 -8.62 -7.40
CA TYR A 78 16.38 -9.88 -7.62
C TYR A 78 17.64 -9.71 -8.47
N GLN A 79 17.70 -8.64 -9.29
CA GLN A 79 18.88 -8.29 -10.09
C GLN A 79 20.04 -7.70 -9.25
N GLY A 80 19.82 -7.43 -7.96
CA GLY A 80 20.86 -7.03 -7.01
C GLY A 80 21.47 -5.65 -7.24
N GLY A 81 22.44 -5.29 -6.40
CA GLY A 81 23.21 -4.04 -6.51
C GLY A 81 22.37 -2.76 -6.35
N TRP A 82 22.66 -1.76 -7.19
CA TRP A 82 22.01 -0.45 -7.16
C TRP A 82 20.51 -0.49 -7.52
N ARG A 83 20.09 -1.49 -8.31
CA ARG A 83 18.69 -1.67 -8.74
C ARG A 83 17.76 -1.99 -7.56
N LYS A 84 18.25 -2.67 -6.53
CA LYS A 84 17.52 -2.93 -5.29
C LYS A 84 17.20 -1.64 -4.52
N VAL A 85 18.17 -0.74 -4.42
CA VAL A 85 18.00 0.56 -3.74
C VAL A 85 17.02 1.42 -4.52
N LEU A 86 17.18 1.52 -5.84
CA LEU A 86 16.22 2.21 -6.72
C LEU A 86 14.79 1.66 -6.58
N ALA A 87 14.62 0.34 -6.58
CA ALA A 87 13.31 -0.28 -6.46
C ALA A 87 12.64 0.04 -5.11
N ILE A 88 13.40 0.09 -4.01
CA ILE A 88 12.89 0.47 -2.69
C ILE A 88 12.49 1.95 -2.67
N LEU A 89 13.36 2.84 -3.15
CA LEU A 89 13.09 4.28 -3.18
C LEU A 89 11.87 4.60 -4.06
N LEU A 90 11.79 4.01 -5.24
CA LEU A 90 10.65 4.20 -6.15
C LEU A 90 9.35 3.71 -5.51
N SER A 91 9.37 2.54 -4.87
CA SER A 91 8.20 2.01 -4.16
C SER A 91 7.77 2.93 -3.02
N LEU A 92 8.73 3.49 -2.28
CA LEU A 92 8.46 4.43 -1.19
C LEU A 92 7.82 5.72 -1.72
N ILE A 93 8.37 6.30 -2.80
CA ILE A 93 7.83 7.50 -3.43
C ILE A 93 6.40 7.27 -3.91
N VAL A 94 6.15 6.18 -4.64
CA VAL A 94 4.81 5.83 -5.12
C VAL A 94 3.85 5.60 -3.96
N TYR A 95 4.30 4.97 -2.87
CA TYR A 95 3.49 4.77 -1.67
C TYR A 95 3.11 6.10 -1.02
N ILE A 96 4.07 7.03 -0.86
CA ILE A 96 3.81 8.35 -0.28
C ILE A 96 2.85 9.15 -1.16
N ILE A 97 3.06 9.17 -2.48
CA ILE A 97 2.18 9.87 -3.42
C ILE A 97 0.78 9.26 -3.40
N GLY A 98 0.68 7.93 -3.40
CA GLY A 98 -0.61 7.23 -3.33
C GLY A 98 -1.36 7.50 -2.03
N LEU A 99 -0.66 7.51 -0.89
CA LEU A 99 -1.25 7.90 0.39
C LEU A 99 -1.74 9.35 0.36
N TRP A 100 -0.91 10.27 -0.13
CA TRP A 100 -1.28 11.68 -0.21
C TRP A 100 -2.51 11.89 -1.09
N LEU A 101 -2.53 11.31 -2.30
CA LEU A 101 -3.69 11.36 -3.20
C LEU A 101 -4.92 10.73 -2.56
N GLY A 102 -4.77 9.58 -1.88
CA GLY A 102 -5.86 8.92 -1.17
C GLY A 102 -6.42 9.80 -0.04
N THR A 103 -5.57 10.54 0.66
CA THR A 103 -5.99 11.47 1.72
C THR A 103 -6.71 12.67 1.14
N VAL A 104 -6.19 13.28 0.07
CA VAL A 104 -6.84 14.41 -0.62
C VAL A 104 -8.22 13.98 -1.14
N LEU A 105 -8.31 12.87 -1.87
CA LEU A 105 -9.58 12.34 -2.40
C LEU A 105 -10.52 11.86 -1.29
N GLY A 106 -9.97 11.30 -0.21
CA GLY A 106 -10.74 10.86 0.94
C GLY A 106 -11.39 12.02 1.68
N LEU A 107 -10.69 13.15 1.78
CA LEU A 107 -11.11 14.35 2.49
C LEU A 107 -11.68 15.44 1.55
N ASP A 108 -11.94 15.09 0.30
CA ASP A 108 -12.63 15.95 -0.67
C ASP A 108 -14.03 16.32 -0.15
N GLY A 109 -14.31 17.63 -0.07
CA GLY A 109 -15.50 18.20 0.57
C GLY A 109 -15.39 18.36 2.09
N THR A 110 -14.18 18.30 2.67
CA THR A 110 -13.92 18.65 4.07
C THR A 110 -12.80 19.68 4.21
N TRP A 111 -11.54 19.24 4.16
CA TRP A 111 -10.34 20.07 4.24
C TRP A 111 -9.89 20.59 2.87
N TRP A 112 -10.44 20.00 1.81
CA TRP A 112 -10.13 20.27 0.42
C TRP A 112 -11.44 20.50 -0.34
N ASP A 113 -11.44 21.51 -1.22
CA ASP A 113 -12.55 21.92 -2.10
C ASP A 113 -11.97 22.21 -3.50
#